data_AF-V8CF82-F1
#
_entry.id   AF-V8CF82-F1
#
_cell.length_a   1.000
_cell.length_b   1.000
_cell.length_c   1.000
_cell.angle_alpha   90.00
_cell.angle_beta   90.00
_cell.angle_gamma   90.00
#
_symmetry.space_group_name_H-M   'P 1'
#
loop_
_entity.id
_entity.type
_entity.pdbx_description
1 polymer ?
#
loop_
_entity_poly.entity_id
_entity_poly.type
_entity_poly.pdbx_seq_one_letter_code
_entity_poly.pdbx_strand_id
1 'polypeptide(L)'
;MIATNYDKYANMSRRQLLNSLLNAEKKEQKIKADLNANKELIKFLKSKMKESLDSPKYEFATREQSGLDKIANELKSQMSKQEQERLKIEIEQEISRDYSNEL
;
A
#
# COMPACT_ATOMS: atom_id res chain seq x y z
N MET A 1 36.09 7.34 11.84
CA MET A 1 36.18 5.86 11.98
C MET A 1 36.61 5.54 13.40
N ILE A 2 35.98 4.58 14.08
CA ILE A 2 36.52 4.08 15.34
C ILE A 2 37.72 3.19 14.97
N ALA A 3 38.92 3.71 15.09
CA ALA A 3 40.14 2.95 14.88
C ALA A 3 40.33 1.97 16.05
N THR A 4 40.53 0.69 15.77
CA THR A 4 40.89 -0.29 16.79
C THR A 4 42.31 0.01 17.26
N ASN A 5 42.49 0.36 18.53
CA ASN A 5 43.83 0.54 19.10
C ASN A 5 44.45 -0.84 19.37
N TYR A 6 45.31 -1.29 18.46
CA TYR A 6 45.98 -2.59 18.54
C TYR A 6 47.08 -2.64 19.61
N ASP A 7 47.70 -1.50 19.95
CA ASP A 7 48.77 -1.42 20.95
C ASP A 7 48.30 -1.83 22.34
N LYS A 8 47.00 -1.69 22.60
CA LYS A 8 46.34 -2.16 23.83
C LYS A 8 46.56 -3.67 24.08
N TYR A 9 46.73 -4.46 23.02
CA TYR A 9 46.88 -5.91 23.12
C TYR A 9 48.35 -6.36 23.16
N ALA A 10 49.30 -5.49 22.83
CA ALA A 10 50.72 -5.84 22.68
C ALA A 10 51.36 -6.37 23.98
N ASN A 11 50.92 -5.86 25.13
CA ASN A 11 51.46 -6.23 26.45
C ASN A 11 50.51 -7.11 27.28
N MET A 12 49.44 -7.65 26.67
CA MET A 12 48.49 -8.52 27.37
C MET A 12 49.03 -9.94 27.55
N SER A 13 48.77 -10.55 28.71
CA SER A 13 49.00 -11.97 28.93
C SER A 13 48.10 -12.84 28.05
N ARG A 14 48.48 -14.12 27.85
CA ARG A 14 47.70 -15.08 27.06
C ARG A 14 46.23 -15.19 27.51
N ARG A 15 45.97 -15.17 28.82
CA ARG A 15 44.59 -15.21 29.37
C ARG A 15 43.79 -13.96 29.05
N GLN A 16 44.42 -12.78 29.07
CA GLN A 16 43.77 -11.52 28.72
C GLN A 16 43.49 -11.42 27.23
N LEU A 17 44.40 -11.93 26.39
CA LEU A 17 44.19 -12.05 24.94
C LEU A 17 43.04 -12.99 24.62
N LEU A 18 42.97 -14.16 25.26
CA LEU A 18 41.87 -15.12 25.08
C LEU A 18 40.51 -14.50 25.43
N ASN A 19 40.42 -13.82 26.58
CA ASN A 19 39.19 -13.12 26.97
C ASN A 19 38.82 -12.00 25.98
N SER A 20 39.81 -11.27 25.48
CA SER A 20 39.60 -10.21 24.50
C SER A 20 39.11 -10.76 23.16
N LEU A 21 39.65 -11.89 22.71
CA LEU A 21 39.22 -12.61 21.52
C LEU A 21 37.76 -13.05 21.65
N LEU A 22 37.41 -13.74 22.73
CA LEU A 22 36.03 -14.19 22.98
C LEU A 22 35.03 -13.04 23.00
N ASN A 23 35.42 -11.89 23.56
CA ASN A 23 34.57 -10.70 23.56
C ASN A 23 34.43 -10.09 22.15
N ALA A 24 35.50 -10.07 21.36
CA ALA A 24 35.47 -9.60 19.98
C ALA A 24 34.58 -10.50 19.10
N GLU A 25 34.70 -11.82 19.22
CA GLU A 25 33.86 -12.79 18.51
C GLU A 25 32.38 -12.64 18.86
N LYS A 26 32.04 -12.49 20.15
CA LYS A 26 30.66 -12.21 20.59
C LYS A 26 30.12 -10.92 19.98
N LYS A 27 30.94 -9.86 19.95
CA LYS A 27 30.55 -8.59 19.35
C LYS A 27 30.35 -8.73 17.84
N GLU A 28 31.21 -9.47 17.16
CA GLU A 28 31.08 -9.77 15.74
C GLU A 28 29.77 -10.53 15.44
N GLN A 29 29.46 -11.57 16.22
CA GLN A 29 28.22 -12.32 16.08
C GLN A 29 26.99 -11.42 16.26
N LYS A 30 26.99 -10.55 17.27
CA LYS A 30 25.90 -9.59 17.49
C LYS A 30 25.74 -8.64 16.30
N ILE A 31 26.84 -8.06 15.81
CA ILE A 31 26.80 -7.16 14.65
C ILE A 31 26.30 -7.90 13.40
N LYS A 32 26.70 -9.16 13.19
CA LYS A 32 26.20 -9.99 12.08
C LYS A 32 24.70 -10.24 12.19
N ALA A 33 24.20 -10.54 13.40
CA ALA A 33 22.78 -10.72 13.64
C ALA A 33 21.99 -9.43 13.37
N ASP A 34 22.44 -8.30 13.91
CA ASP A 34 21.84 -6.98 13.69
C ASP A 34 21.84 -6.60 12.20
N LEU A 35 22.93 -6.90 11.49
CA LEU A 35 23.04 -6.66 10.05
C LEU A 35 22.05 -7.53 9.26
N ASN A 36 21.88 -8.79 9.62
CA ASN A 36 20.91 -9.68 8.97
C ASN A 36 19.47 -9.22 9.23
N ALA A 37 19.13 -8.88 10.47
CA ALA A 37 17.81 -8.34 10.82
C ALA A 37 17.51 -7.05 10.02
N ASN A 38 18.49 -6.14 9.90
CA ASN A 38 18.35 -4.94 9.08
C ASN A 38 18.15 -5.25 7.59
N LYS A 39 18.84 -6.26 7.04
CA LYS A 39 18.62 -6.69 5.65
C LYS A 39 17.21 -7.23 5.42
N GLU A 40 16.69 -8.02 6.35
CA GLU A 40 15.32 -8.53 6.29
C GLU A 40 14.29 -7.40 6.39
N LEU A 41 14.49 -6.45 7.29
CA LEU A 41 13.65 -5.27 7.41
C LEU A 41 13.65 -4.46 6.09
N ILE A 42 14.82 -4.21 5.49
CA ILE A 42 14.93 -3.53 4.20
C ILE A 42 14.14 -4.27 3.12
N LYS A 43 14.24 -5.60 3.06
CA LYS A 43 13.51 -6.43 2.09
C LYS A 43 11.99 -6.32 2.31
N PHE A 44 11.54 -6.39 3.55
CA PHE A 44 10.14 -6.25 3.92
C PHE A 44 9.58 -4.88 3.53
N LEU A 45 10.28 -3.80 3.89
CA LEU A 45 9.87 -2.43 3.56
C LEU A 45 9.78 -2.23 2.04
N LYS A 46 10.73 -2.76 1.27
CA LYS A 46 10.66 -2.77 -0.21
C LYS A 46 9.42 -3.50 -0.74
N SER A 47 9.09 -4.67 -0.15
CA SER A 47 7.87 -5.41 -0.52
C SER A 47 6.62 -4.58 -0.25
N LYS A 48 6.52 -3.99 0.94
CA LYS A 48 5.36 -3.17 1.33
C LYS A 48 5.20 -1.93 0.46
N MET A 49 6.29 -1.26 0.12
CA MET A 49 6.25 -0.15 -0.83
C MET A 49 5.75 -0.60 -2.20
N LYS A 50 6.26 -1.73 -2.71
CA LYS A 50 5.79 -2.27 -3.99
C LYS A 50 4.30 -2.62 -3.93
N GLU A 51 3.85 -3.33 -2.91
CA GLU A 51 2.43 -3.64 -2.69
C GLU A 51 1.56 -2.37 -2.67
N SER A 52 2.01 -1.30 -2.00
CA SER A 52 1.28 -0.05 -1.94
C SER A 52 1.20 0.71 -3.27
N LEU A 53 2.20 0.54 -4.13
CA LEU A 53 2.25 1.15 -5.46
C LEU A 53 1.45 0.32 -6.48
N ASP A 54 1.47 -1.00 -6.33
CA ASP A 54 0.74 -1.94 -7.20
C ASP A 54 -0.75 -2.01 -6.83
N SER A 55 -1.13 -1.65 -5.60
CA SER A 55 -2.55 -1.57 -5.21
C SER A 55 -3.20 -0.33 -5.81
N PRO A 56 -4.30 -0.45 -6.58
CA PRO A 56 -5.02 0.70 -7.08
C PRO A 56 -5.53 1.55 -5.92
N LYS A 57 -5.30 2.86 -5.97
CA LYS A 57 -5.70 3.82 -4.92
C LYS A 57 -7.20 3.77 -4.59
N TYR A 58 -8.01 3.33 -5.56
CA TYR A 58 -9.44 3.17 -5.44
C TYR A 58 -9.87 1.87 -6.12
N GLU A 59 -10.78 1.15 -5.47
CA GLU A 59 -11.51 0.04 -6.10
C GLU A 59 -12.67 0.62 -6.89
N PHE A 60 -12.43 0.96 -8.16
CA PHE A 60 -13.52 1.33 -9.05
C PHE A 60 -14.27 0.05 -9.44
N ALA A 61 -15.50 -0.07 -8.95
CA ALA A 61 -16.43 -1.06 -9.48
C ALA A 61 -16.80 -0.67 -10.92
N THR A 62 -16.66 -1.60 -11.85
CA THR A 62 -17.21 -1.45 -13.20
C THR A 62 -18.75 -1.36 -13.12
N ARG A 63 -19.37 -0.79 -14.16
CA ARG A 63 -20.84 -0.68 -14.24
C ARG A 63 -21.52 -2.04 -14.01
N GLU A 64 -20.96 -3.10 -14.57
CA GLU A 64 -21.46 -4.47 -14.43
C GLU A 64 -21.38 -4.99 -12.98
N GLN A 65 -20.32 -4.63 -12.25
CA GLN A 65 -20.12 -5.00 -10.84
C GLN A 65 -21.00 -4.20 -9.88
N SER A 66 -21.42 -3.00 -10.26
CA SER A 66 -22.21 -2.10 -9.40
C SER A 66 -23.62 -2.60 -9.10
N GLY A 67 -24.12 -3.57 -9.87
CA GLY A 67 -25.51 -4.06 -9.75
C GLY A 67 -26.57 -3.03 -10.17
N LEU A 68 -26.17 -1.84 -10.63
CA LEU A 68 -27.07 -0.76 -11.01
C LEU A 68 -28.02 -1.17 -12.15
N ASP A 69 -27.55 -1.99 -13.10
CA ASP A 69 -28.41 -2.44 -14.19
C ASP A 69 -29.54 -3.37 -13.69
N LYS A 70 -29.32 -4.15 -12.61
CA LYS A 70 -30.39 -4.96 -11.99
C LYS A 70 -31.43 -4.07 -11.35
N ILE A 71 -30.98 -3.11 -10.54
CA ILE A 71 -31.86 -2.14 -9.85
C ILE A 71 -32.66 -1.34 -10.88
N ALA A 72 -32.01 -0.87 -11.95
CA ALA A 72 -32.66 -0.12 -13.02
C ALA A 72 -33.71 -0.96 -13.76
N ASN A 73 -33.44 -2.25 -13.98
CA ASN A 73 -34.39 -3.15 -14.62
C ASN A 73 -35.57 -3.50 -13.71
N GLU A 74 -35.33 -3.70 -12.41
CA GLU A 74 -36.40 -3.89 -11.41
C GLU A 74 -37.31 -2.67 -11.35
N LEU A 75 -36.74 -1.47 -11.25
CA LEU A 75 -37.49 -0.22 -11.25
C LEU A 75 -38.32 -0.06 -12.53
N LYS A 76 -37.71 -0.33 -13.71
CA LYS A 76 -38.44 -0.29 -14.99
C LYS A 76 -39.58 -1.31 -15.05
N SER A 77 -39.40 -2.49 -14.48
CA SER A 77 -40.41 -3.55 -14.49
C SER A 77 -41.63 -3.21 -13.63
N GLN A 78 -41.47 -2.33 -12.64
CA GLN A 78 -42.55 -1.84 -11.78
C GLN A 78 -43.37 -0.73 -12.44
N MET A 79 -42.86 -0.12 -13.52
CA MET A 79 -43.55 0.95 -14.24
C MET A 79 -44.36 0.42 -15.41
N SER A 80 -45.54 1.02 -15.65
CA SER A 80 -46.31 0.76 -16.86
C SER A 80 -45.65 1.38 -18.10
N LYS A 81 -45.95 0.83 -19.29
CA LYS A 81 -45.45 1.38 -20.56
C LYS A 81 -45.84 2.85 -20.78
N GLN A 82 -47.02 3.24 -20.31
CA GLN A 82 -47.51 4.62 -20.44
C GLN A 82 -46.72 5.60 -19.56
N GLU A 83 -46.35 5.19 -18.35
CA GLU A 83 -45.51 5.99 -17.45
C GLU A 83 -44.08 6.11 -17.98
N GLN A 84 -43.54 5.03 -18.57
CA GLN A 84 -42.22 5.06 -19.22
C GLN A 84 -42.19 6.03 -20.42
N GLU A 85 -43.24 6.04 -21.24
CA GLU A 85 -43.35 6.95 -22.39
C GLU A 85 -43.44 8.41 -21.94
N ARG A 86 -44.24 8.69 -20.90
CA ARG A 86 -44.36 10.04 -20.31
C ARG A 86 -43.02 10.54 -19.76
N LEU A 87 -42.32 9.70 -19.00
CA LEU A 87 -41.01 10.05 -18.44
C LEU A 87 -39.97 10.30 -19.53
N LYS A 88 -40.00 9.57 -20.65
CA LYS A 88 -39.11 9.88 -21.78
C LYS A 88 -39.37 11.26 -22.35
N ILE A 89 -40.65 11.62 -22.54
CA ILE A 89 -41.04 12.94 -23.06
C ILE A 89 -40.60 14.05 -22.10
N GLU A 90 -40.81 13.86 -20.79
CA GLU A 90 -40.42 14.82 -19.76
C GLU A 90 -38.89 15.02 -19.71
N ILE A 91 -38.12 13.92 -19.74
CA ILE A 91 -36.64 13.99 -19.80
C ILE A 91 -36.17 14.70 -21.06
N GLU A 92 -36.76 14.40 -22.21
CA GLU A 92 -36.37 15.02 -23.49
C GLU A 92 -36.70 16.52 -23.51
N GLN A 93 -37.81 16.92 -22.88
CA GLN A 93 -38.15 18.33 -22.66
C GLN A 93 -37.18 19.02 -21.71
N GLU A 94 -36.74 18.37 -20.63
CA GLU A 94 -35.73 18.95 -19.73
C GLU A 94 -34.35 19.06 -20.37
N ILE A 95 -33.88 18.02 -21.08
CA ILE A 95 -32.56 18.04 -21.75
C ILE A 95 -32.51 19.11 -22.85
N SER A 96 -33.62 19.32 -23.55
CA SER A 96 -33.72 20.33 -24.62
C SER A 96 -34.09 21.73 -24.13
N ARG A 97 -34.38 21.88 -22.84
CA ARG A 97 -34.75 23.17 -22.26
C ARG A 97 -33.54 24.10 -22.23
N ASP A 98 -33.72 25.31 -22.74
CA ASP A 98 -32.70 26.34 -22.70
C ASP A 98 -32.71 27.05 -21.34
N TYR A 99 -31.72 26.75 -20.51
CA TYR A 99 -31.54 27.32 -19.17
C TYR A 99 -30.81 28.67 -19.18
N SER A 100 -30.54 29.25 -20.35
CA SER A 100 -29.78 30.49 -20.52
C SER A 100 -30.39 31.73 -19.82
N ASN A 101 -31.68 31.69 -19.47
CA ASN A 101 -32.41 32.81 -18.85
C ASN A 101 -32.79 32.56 -17.37
N GLU A 102 -32.29 31.50 -16.73
CA GLU A 102 -32.61 31.18 -15.31
C GLU A 102 -31.52 31.66 -14.32
N LEU A 103 -30.73 32.69 -14.68
CA LEU A 103 -29.66 33.30 -13.88
C LEU A 103 -29.93 34.77 -13.55
#